data_AF-A0A1V6I183-F1
#
_entry.id   AF-A0A1V6I183-F1
#
_cell.length_a   1.000
_cell.length_b   1.000
_cell.length_c   1.000
_cell.angle_alpha   90.00
_cell.angle_beta   90.00
_cell.angle_gamma   90.00
#
_symmetry.space_group_name_H-M   'P 1'
#
loop_
_entity.id
_entity.type
_entity.pdbx_description
1 polymer ?
#
loop_
_entity_poly.entity_id
_entity_poly.type
_entity_poly.pdbx_seq_one_letter_code
_entity_poly.pdbx_strand_id
1 'polypeptide(L)'
;MLLGIFIIGCNDDDYSSENLNVISDSQDVPFKEIIFLVNLKTNDSTYVVVKEIDSINIYVNTFSWAKLNSASIDTTKISKFIVNNRFESNNKISYLVVAKQALTQSNFNTAGDYAQYLNSLYELQPGEYACLIESFQITLNDSTIVKYYPYSYKSFRVESNMRSVFIGEFDINID
;
A
#
# COMPACT_ATOMS: atom_id res chain seq x y z
N MET A 1 -31.44 -35.98 -43.53
CA MET A 1 -31.36 -36.25 -42.08
C MET A 1 -29.89 -36.07 -41.70
N LEU A 2 -29.50 -34.85 -41.28
CA LEU A 2 -29.13 -34.48 -39.88
C LEU A 2 -27.90 -35.28 -39.40
N LEU A 3 -26.75 -34.77 -38.94
CA LEU A 3 -26.25 -33.50 -38.39
C LEU A 3 -24.76 -33.38 -38.83
N GLY A 4 -24.09 -32.24 -39.03
CA GLY A 4 -24.09 -31.04 -38.19
C GLY A 4 -23.08 -31.16 -37.05
N ILE A 5 -21.77 -31.25 -37.32
CA ILE A 5 -20.75 -31.15 -36.26
C ILE A 5 -20.46 -29.67 -36.04
N PHE A 6 -20.98 -29.20 -34.90
CA PHE A 6 -20.83 -27.87 -34.34
C PHE A 6 -19.36 -27.58 -33.98
N ILE A 7 -18.98 -26.36 -34.31
CA ILE A 7 -17.83 -25.64 -33.77
C ILE A 7 -18.22 -25.16 -32.37
N ILE A 8 -17.47 -25.55 -31.35
CA ILE A 8 -17.47 -24.97 -30.00
C ILE A 8 -15.97 -24.95 -29.64
N GLY A 9 -15.25 -23.83 -29.67
CA GLY A 9 -15.58 -22.58 -29.00
C GLY A 9 -15.20 -22.71 -27.53
N CYS A 10 -13.90 -22.83 -27.21
CA CYS A 10 -13.44 -22.53 -25.86
C CYS A 10 -13.65 -21.03 -25.67
N ASN A 11 -14.77 -20.66 -25.06
CA ASN A 11 -14.84 -19.38 -24.37
C ASN A 11 -13.88 -19.49 -23.18
N ASP A 12 -12.81 -18.70 -23.23
CA ASP A 12 -12.12 -18.25 -22.03
C ASP A 12 -13.15 -17.45 -21.23
N ASP A 13 -13.90 -18.14 -20.38
CA ASP A 13 -14.63 -17.48 -19.32
C ASP A 13 -13.58 -16.93 -18.36
N ASP A 14 -13.33 -15.62 -18.54
CA ASP A 14 -12.63 -14.75 -17.61
C ASP A 14 -13.16 -14.99 -16.19
N TYR A 15 -12.45 -15.84 -15.43
CA TYR A 15 -12.59 -15.87 -13.99
C TYR A 15 -11.99 -14.58 -13.45
N SER A 16 -12.80 -13.53 -13.48
CA SER A 16 -12.53 -12.27 -12.78
C SER A 16 -12.13 -12.58 -11.34
N SER A 17 -10.89 -12.21 -11.03
CA SER A 17 -10.16 -12.48 -9.79
C SER A 17 -10.68 -11.69 -8.57
N GLU A 18 -11.91 -11.17 -8.63
CA GLU A 18 -12.48 -10.28 -7.61
C GLU A 18 -13.15 -11.02 -6.45
N ASN A 19 -13.33 -12.36 -6.52
CA ASN A 19 -14.14 -13.11 -5.55
C ASN A 19 -13.46 -14.36 -4.95
N LEU A 20 -12.15 -14.35 -4.71
CA LEU A 20 -11.54 -15.36 -3.84
C LEU A 20 -11.61 -14.93 -2.38
N ASN A 21 -12.83 -14.82 -1.85
CA ASN A 21 -13.04 -14.84 -0.41
C ASN A 21 -12.81 -16.28 0.05
N VAL A 22 -11.70 -16.54 0.74
CA VAL A 22 -11.61 -17.72 1.61
C VAL A 22 -12.69 -17.52 2.68
N ILE A 23 -13.79 -18.26 2.56
CA ILE A 23 -14.88 -18.25 3.54
C ILE A 23 -14.35 -19.06 4.73
N SER A 24 -13.93 -18.38 5.79
CA SER A 24 -13.79 -19.03 7.09
C SER A 24 -15.18 -19.20 7.68
N ASP A 25 -15.44 -20.35 8.31
CA ASP A 25 -16.68 -20.57 9.08
C ASP A 25 -16.76 -19.69 10.35
N SER A 26 -15.70 -18.92 10.65
CA SER A 26 -15.72 -17.88 11.67
C SER A 26 -16.40 -16.62 11.12
N GLN A 27 -17.31 -16.02 11.89
CA GLN A 27 -17.87 -14.70 11.57
C GLN A 27 -16.87 -13.55 11.78
N ASP A 28 -15.58 -13.88 11.90
CA ASP A 28 -14.56 -12.91 12.27
C ASP A 28 -14.16 -12.07 11.06
N VAL A 29 -14.10 -10.75 11.25
CA VAL A 29 -13.66 -9.82 10.19
C VAL A 29 -12.14 -9.76 10.22
N PRO A 30 -11.43 -10.26 9.17
CA PRO A 30 -9.98 -10.24 9.15
C PRO A 30 -9.46 -8.81 8.95
N PHE A 31 -8.36 -8.50 9.63
CA PHE A 31 -7.65 -7.24 9.46
C PHE A 31 -6.89 -7.23 8.12
N LYS A 32 -7.07 -6.18 7.32
CA LYS A 32 -6.53 -6.09 5.95
C LYS A 32 -5.80 -4.80 5.62
N GLU A 33 -6.06 -3.69 6.32
CA GLU A 33 -5.61 -2.37 5.87
C GLU A 33 -5.10 -1.48 7.01
N ILE A 34 -3.93 -0.87 6.80
CA ILE A 34 -3.37 0.16 7.69
C ILE A 34 -3.44 1.50 6.96
N ILE A 35 -4.05 2.51 7.59
CA ILE A 35 -4.27 3.83 7.01
C ILE A 35 -3.46 4.86 7.79
N PHE A 36 -2.74 5.74 7.09
CA PHE A 36 -1.99 6.82 7.72
C PHE A 36 -1.75 7.98 6.75
N LEU A 37 -1.29 9.10 7.30
CA LEU A 37 -0.77 10.22 6.52
C LEU A 37 0.76 10.24 6.59
N VAL A 38 1.40 10.64 5.50
CA VAL A 38 2.84 10.92 5.46
C VAL A 38 3.03 12.40 5.16
N ASN A 39 3.87 13.07 5.94
CA ASN A 39 4.26 14.45 5.75
C ASN A 39 5.78 14.50 5.54
N LEU A 40 6.22 14.98 4.37
CA LEU A 40 7.64 15.09 4.06
C LEU A 40 8.14 16.48 4.42
N LYS A 41 8.88 16.59 5.51
CA LYS A 41 9.36 17.84 6.09
C LYS A 41 10.84 18.06 5.72
N THR A 42 11.22 19.28 5.41
CA THR A 42 12.62 19.69 5.23
C THR A 42 13.22 20.17 6.55
N ASN A 43 14.54 20.33 6.59
CA ASN A 43 15.22 20.89 7.76
C ASN A 43 14.76 22.32 8.10
N ASP A 44 14.34 23.09 7.09
CA ASP A 44 13.82 24.46 7.23
C ASP A 44 12.34 24.52 7.64
N SER A 45 11.76 23.37 8.01
CA SER A 45 10.34 23.22 8.38
C SER A 45 9.32 23.54 7.28
N THR A 46 9.76 23.49 6.03
CA THR A 46 8.87 23.49 4.85
C THR A 46 8.47 22.05 4.53
N TYR A 47 7.54 21.87 3.59
CA TYR A 47 7.01 20.58 3.18
C TYR A 47 7.21 20.34 1.70
N VAL A 48 7.67 19.15 1.33
CA VAL A 48 7.87 18.79 -0.07
C VAL A 48 6.54 18.52 -0.77
N VAL A 49 6.39 19.15 -1.94
CA VAL A 49 5.21 19.07 -2.80
C VAL A 49 5.52 18.17 -3.99
N VAL A 50 4.94 16.98 -3.98
CA VAL A 50 4.98 15.99 -5.06
C VAL A 50 3.55 15.57 -5.41
N LYS A 51 3.37 14.96 -6.58
CA LYS A 51 2.05 14.45 -6.99
C LYS A 51 1.61 13.28 -6.11
N GLU A 52 2.55 12.41 -5.76
CA GLU A 52 2.39 11.25 -4.89
C GLU A 52 3.76 10.87 -4.31
N ILE A 53 3.76 10.05 -3.26
CA ILE A 53 4.95 9.39 -2.73
C ILE A 53 4.98 8.00 -3.33
N ASP A 54 6.08 7.68 -4.01
CA ASP A 54 6.23 6.47 -4.80
C ASP A 54 6.81 5.33 -3.94
N SER A 55 6.41 4.07 -4.24
CA SER A 55 7.08 2.86 -3.73
C SER A 55 7.36 2.83 -2.22
N ILE A 56 6.38 3.18 -1.40
CA ILE A 56 6.44 3.11 0.07
C ILE A 56 6.48 1.64 0.50
N ASN A 57 7.62 1.20 1.06
CA ASN A 57 7.81 -0.13 1.61
C ASN A 57 7.45 -0.15 3.09
N ILE A 58 6.43 -0.94 3.42
CA ILE A 58 5.83 -0.99 4.76
C ILE A 58 6.02 -2.39 5.34
N TYR A 59 6.45 -2.42 6.60
CA TYR A 59 6.56 -3.63 7.40
C TYR A 59 5.67 -3.53 8.63
N VAL A 60 5.08 -4.65 9.04
CA VAL A 60 4.43 -4.80 10.33
C VAL A 60 5.29 -5.75 11.16
N ASN A 61 5.87 -5.25 12.25
CA ASN A 61 6.96 -5.88 12.98
C ASN A 61 8.11 -6.25 12.01
N THR A 62 8.33 -7.55 11.76
CA THR A 62 9.34 -8.06 10.83
C THR A 62 8.78 -8.52 9.48
N PHE A 63 7.46 -8.43 9.27
CA PHE A 63 6.79 -8.95 8.08
C PHE A 63 6.57 -7.84 7.07
N SER A 64 6.95 -8.09 5.81
CA SER A 64 6.61 -7.19 4.70
C SER A 64 5.10 -7.16 4.56
N TRP A 65 4.53 -5.97 4.73
CA TRP A 65 3.08 -5.77 4.73
C TRP A 65 2.59 -5.30 3.36
N ALA A 66 3.22 -4.27 2.81
CA ALA A 66 2.82 -3.71 1.53
C ALA A 66 3.94 -2.90 0.86
N LYS A 67 3.87 -2.82 -0.47
CA LYS A 67 4.65 -1.88 -1.28
C LYS A 67 3.67 -1.14 -2.21
N LEU A 68 3.48 0.16 -2.00
CA LEU A 68 2.46 0.95 -2.71
C LEU A 68 2.85 2.42 -2.85
N ASN A 69 2.10 3.16 -3.68
CA ASN A 69 2.18 4.62 -3.74
C ASN A 69 1.14 5.25 -2.79
N SER A 70 1.38 6.47 -2.33
CA SER A 70 0.35 7.24 -1.66
C SER A 70 -0.75 7.66 -2.64
N ALA A 71 -1.88 8.13 -2.11
CA ALA A 71 -2.92 8.76 -2.92
C ALA A 71 -2.37 10.00 -3.62
N SER A 72 -2.64 10.10 -4.92
CA SER A 72 -2.24 11.26 -5.71
C SER A 72 -3.04 12.51 -5.34
N ILE A 73 -2.37 13.64 -5.27
CA ILE A 73 -2.96 14.95 -5.00
C ILE A 73 -2.79 15.90 -6.21
N ASP A 74 -3.80 16.75 -6.43
CA ASP A 74 -3.68 17.85 -7.39
C ASP A 74 -2.83 18.97 -6.79
N THR A 75 -1.59 19.10 -7.29
CA THR A 75 -0.65 20.11 -6.79
C THR A 75 -0.79 21.48 -7.44
N THR A 76 -1.71 21.67 -8.41
CA THR A 76 -1.82 22.92 -9.17
C THR A 76 -2.27 24.11 -8.31
N LYS A 77 -3.12 23.86 -7.31
CA LYS A 77 -3.65 24.88 -6.39
C LYS A 77 -2.84 25.03 -5.10
N ILE A 78 -1.77 24.26 -4.94
CA ILE A 78 -0.89 24.33 -3.76
C ILE A 78 0.08 25.49 -3.96
N SER A 79 0.06 26.45 -3.02
CA SER A 79 1.08 27.50 -2.96
C SER A 79 2.44 26.86 -2.67
N LYS A 80 3.35 26.94 -3.65
CA LYS A 80 4.65 26.29 -3.61
C LYS A 80 5.72 27.16 -4.27
N PHE A 81 6.96 26.99 -3.84
CA PHE A 81 8.14 27.63 -4.41
C PHE A 81 9.17 26.56 -4.77
N ILE A 82 10.18 26.92 -5.55
CA ILE A 82 11.23 26.01 -6.01
C ILE A 82 12.46 26.20 -5.13
N VAL A 83 12.99 25.10 -4.60
CA VAL A 83 14.31 25.03 -3.96
C VAL A 83 15.08 23.95 -4.69
N ASN A 84 16.21 24.30 -5.33
CA ASN A 84 16.94 23.38 -6.23
C ASN A 84 16.00 22.75 -7.28
N ASN A 85 15.85 21.42 -7.28
CA ASN A 85 14.98 20.66 -8.17
C ASN A 85 13.71 20.11 -7.49
N ARG A 86 13.32 20.63 -6.32
CA ARG A 86 12.09 20.25 -5.60
C ARG A 86 11.12 21.42 -5.46
N PHE A 87 9.82 21.11 -5.44
CA PHE A 87 8.80 22.05 -4.97
C PHE A 87 8.62 21.91 -3.47
N GLU A 88 8.53 23.05 -2.79
CA GLU A 88 8.30 23.14 -1.35
C GLU A 88 7.14 24.08 -1.04
N SER A 89 6.48 23.88 0.11
CA SER A 89 5.43 24.73 0.63
C SER A 89 5.65 25.03 2.11
N ASN A 90 5.26 26.23 2.55
CA ASN A 90 5.17 26.55 3.97
C ASN A 90 3.97 25.87 4.65
N ASN A 91 3.00 25.42 3.85
CA ASN A 91 1.82 24.72 4.36
C ASN A 91 2.10 23.23 4.44
N LYS A 92 1.60 22.60 5.50
CA LYS A 92 1.67 21.15 5.67
C LYS A 92 0.96 20.44 4.52
N ILE A 93 1.68 19.52 3.87
CA ILE A 93 1.16 18.63 2.84
C ILE A 93 1.15 17.21 3.40
N SER A 94 -0.03 16.59 3.37
CA SER A 94 -0.26 15.26 3.92
C SER A 94 -0.70 14.30 2.83
N TYR A 95 0.07 13.23 2.65
CA TYR A 95 -0.19 12.20 1.65
C TYR A 95 -0.87 11.00 2.32
N LEU A 96 -2.07 10.66 1.86
CA LEU A 96 -2.83 9.51 2.36
C LEU A 96 -2.21 8.21 1.87
N VAL A 97 -1.97 7.27 2.78
CA VAL A 97 -1.51 5.93 2.48
C VAL A 97 -2.55 4.94 2.99
N VAL A 98 -3.01 4.05 2.11
CA VAL A 98 -3.90 2.94 2.42
C VAL A 98 -3.16 1.64 2.13
N ALA A 99 -2.45 1.16 3.13
CA ALA A 99 -1.59 -0.02 3.03
C ALA A 99 -2.40 -1.30 3.21
N LYS A 100 -2.94 -1.80 2.10
CA LYS A 100 -3.58 -3.13 2.04
C LYS A 100 -2.53 -4.21 2.09
N GLN A 101 -2.79 -5.29 2.82
CA GLN A 101 -1.90 -6.45 2.86
C GLN A 101 -1.60 -6.94 1.43
N ALA A 102 -0.32 -6.99 1.08
CA ALA A 102 0.12 -7.59 -0.18
C ALA A 102 0.03 -9.11 -0.05
N LEU A 103 -0.94 -9.71 -0.73
CA LEU A 103 -0.98 -11.16 -0.91
C LEU A 103 -0.12 -11.51 -2.13
N THR A 104 0.83 -12.41 -1.95
CA THR A 104 1.58 -12.96 -3.09
C THR A 104 0.63 -13.82 -3.91
N GLN A 105 0.02 -13.24 -4.95
CA GLN A 105 -0.71 -14.02 -5.95
C GLN A 105 0.32 -14.72 -6.83
N SER A 106 0.70 -15.94 -6.45
CA SER A 106 1.28 -16.87 -7.42
C SER A 106 0.18 -17.32 -8.37
N ASN A 107 0.46 -17.42 -9.67
CA ASN A 107 -0.43 -18.13 -10.59
C ASN A 107 -0.66 -19.53 -10.01
N PHE A 108 -1.90 -19.85 -9.65
CA PHE A 108 -2.27 -21.09 -8.94
C PHE A 108 -2.24 -22.30 -9.88
N ASN A 109 -1.07 -22.61 -10.43
CA ASN A 109 -0.92 -23.69 -11.40
C ASN A 109 -0.80 -25.06 -10.71
N THR A 110 -0.41 -25.08 -9.43
CA THR A 110 -0.25 -26.30 -8.64
C THR A 110 -0.86 -26.18 -7.24
N ALA A 111 -1.18 -27.31 -6.62
CA ALA A 111 -1.58 -27.36 -5.20
C ALA A 111 -0.51 -26.79 -4.26
N GLY A 112 0.77 -26.81 -4.67
CA GLY A 112 1.87 -26.19 -3.94
C GLY A 112 1.79 -24.66 -3.94
N ASP A 113 1.38 -24.05 -5.06
CA ASP A 113 1.20 -22.59 -5.18
C ASP A 113 0.04 -22.11 -4.30
N TYR A 114 -1.03 -22.90 -4.22
CA TYR A 114 -2.14 -22.63 -3.31
C TYR A 114 -1.73 -22.76 -1.84
N ALA A 115 -0.93 -23.77 -1.48
CA ALA A 115 -0.40 -23.89 -0.12
C ALA A 115 0.55 -22.73 0.24
N GLN A 116 1.36 -22.24 -0.70
CA GLN A 116 2.20 -21.05 -0.49
C GLN A 116 1.35 -19.78 -0.27
N TYR A 117 0.24 -19.63 -0.99
CA TYR A 117 -0.71 -18.55 -0.78
C TYR A 117 -1.39 -18.63 0.60
N LEU A 118 -1.83 -19.81 1.02
CA LEU A 118 -2.39 -20.00 2.36
C LEU A 118 -1.36 -19.71 3.47
N ASN A 119 -0.10 -20.07 3.24
CA ASN A 119 0.98 -19.76 4.18
C ASN A 119 1.40 -18.27 4.15
N SER A 120 1.11 -17.53 3.08
CA SER A 120 1.42 -16.09 2.97
C SER A 120 0.33 -15.19 3.53
N LEU A 121 -0.85 -15.75 3.86
CA LEU A 121 -1.87 -15.10 4.68
C LEU A 121 -1.33 -14.90 6.10
N TYR A 122 -0.55 -13.83 6.29
CA TYR A 122 -0.17 -13.34 7.60
C TYR A 122 -1.35 -12.56 8.20
N GLU A 123 -2.28 -13.26 8.84
CA GLU A 123 -3.41 -12.62 9.50
C GLU A 123 -2.97 -12.03 10.85
N LEU A 124 -3.10 -10.71 11.00
CA LEU A 124 -2.86 -10.05 12.28
C LEU A 124 -3.97 -10.45 13.25
N GLN A 125 -3.59 -11.11 14.34
CA GLN A 125 -4.47 -11.40 15.46
C GLN A 125 -4.71 -10.14 16.31
N PRO A 126 -5.74 -10.09 17.17
CA PRO A 126 -5.88 -8.99 18.11
C PRO A 126 -4.63 -8.83 19.00
N GLY A 127 -4.06 -7.63 19.03
CA GLY A 127 -2.77 -7.39 19.69
C GLY A 127 -2.12 -6.06 19.33
N GLU A 128 -0.94 -5.81 19.91
CA GLU A 128 -0.13 -4.61 19.66
C GLU A 128 0.94 -4.91 18.60
N TYR A 129 1.08 -4.01 17.63
CA TYR A 129 1.97 -4.14 16.48
C TYR A 129 2.73 -2.85 16.22
N ALA A 130 3.86 -2.94 15.53
CA ALA A 130 4.59 -1.78 15.01
C ALA A 130 4.52 -1.73 13.49
N CYS A 131 4.03 -0.62 12.93
CA CYS A 131 4.07 -0.31 11.52
C CYS A 131 5.34 0.51 11.24
N LEU A 132 6.19 0.01 10.33
CA LEU A 132 7.45 0.63 9.91
C LEU A 132 7.35 1.06 8.44
N ILE A 133 7.65 2.32 8.16
CA ILE A 133 8.02 2.79 6.82
C ILE A 133 9.53 2.61 6.69
N GLU A 134 9.94 1.57 5.96
CA GLU A 134 11.36 1.25 5.78
C GLU A 134 11.99 2.17 4.74
N SER A 135 11.33 2.32 3.59
CA SER A 135 11.78 3.19 2.51
C SER A 135 10.64 3.70 1.64
N PHE A 136 10.90 4.76 0.91
CA PHE A 136 10.00 5.29 -0.12
C PHE A 136 10.81 6.01 -1.18
N GLN A 137 10.16 6.37 -2.28
CA GLN A 137 10.70 7.16 -3.37
C GLN A 137 9.87 8.42 -3.58
N ILE A 138 10.50 9.45 -4.13
CA ILE A 138 9.78 10.59 -4.69
C ILE A 138 10.37 10.92 -6.06
N THR A 139 9.50 11.39 -6.94
CA THR A 139 9.89 11.95 -8.24
C THR A 139 9.98 13.47 -8.14
N LEU A 140 11.17 14.01 -8.40
CA LEU A 140 11.48 15.45 -8.37
C LEU A 140 11.00 16.16 -9.64
N ASN A 141 11.11 17.49 -9.66
CA ASN A 141 10.59 18.33 -10.74
C ASN A 141 11.28 18.08 -12.09
N ASP A 142 12.55 17.65 -12.04
CA ASP A 142 13.36 17.28 -13.20
C ASP A 142 13.21 15.80 -13.59
N SER A 143 12.23 15.10 -13.02
CA SER A 143 11.99 13.66 -13.15
C SER A 143 13.05 12.75 -12.51
N THR A 144 13.97 13.31 -11.71
CA THR A 144 14.90 12.49 -10.92
C THR A 144 14.13 11.74 -9.83
N ILE A 145 14.40 10.44 -9.69
CA ILE A 145 13.85 9.61 -8.62
C ILE A 145 14.85 9.54 -7.47
N VAL A 146 14.44 9.93 -6.28
CA VAL A 146 15.25 9.84 -5.06
C VAL A 146 14.62 8.85 -4.10
N LYS A 147 15.44 7.94 -3.55
CA LYS A 147 15.01 6.94 -2.58
C LYS A 147 15.47 7.34 -1.17
N TYR A 148 14.55 7.27 -0.22
CA TYR A 148 14.77 7.57 1.20
C TYR A 148 14.59 6.32 2.06
N TYR A 149 15.32 6.28 3.18
CA TYR A 149 15.28 5.19 4.17
C TYR A 149 15.04 5.78 5.57
N PRO A 150 13.81 6.22 5.89
CA PRO A 150 13.54 6.94 7.14
C PRO A 150 13.51 6.03 8.36
N TYR A 151 13.27 4.73 8.19
CA TYR A 151 13.03 3.77 9.28
C TYR A 151 12.05 4.29 10.35
N SER A 152 10.98 4.97 9.92
CA SER A 152 10.02 5.62 10.80
C SER A 152 8.92 4.64 11.20
N TYR A 153 8.62 4.54 12.50
CA TYR A 153 7.66 3.56 13.01
C TYR A 153 6.59 4.17 13.92
N LYS A 154 5.43 3.52 13.95
CA LYS A 154 4.35 3.77 14.90
C LYS A 154 3.74 2.48 15.40
N SER A 155 3.39 2.46 16.68
CA SER A 155 2.62 1.37 17.27
C SER A 155 1.14 1.54 16.95
N PHE A 156 0.46 0.41 16.77
CA PHE A 156 -0.99 0.35 16.61
C PHE A 156 -1.55 -0.94 17.20
N ARG A 157 -2.82 -0.89 17.57
CA ARG A 157 -3.54 -2.04 18.10
C ARG A 157 -4.52 -2.59 17.06
N VAL A 158 -4.50 -3.89 16.87
CA VAL A 158 -5.54 -4.63 16.15
C VAL A 158 -6.56 -5.11 17.16
N GLU A 159 -7.83 -4.77 16.96
CA GLU A 159 -8.95 -5.27 17.74
C GLU A 159 -9.64 -6.42 17.01
N SER A 160 -10.38 -7.26 17.74
CA SER A 160 -11.22 -8.29 17.13
C SER A 160 -12.25 -7.66 16.19
N ASN A 161 -12.51 -8.29 15.05
CA ASN A 161 -13.50 -7.85 14.06
C ASN A 161 -13.23 -6.47 13.44
N MET A 162 -11.95 -6.12 13.31
CA MET A 162 -11.49 -4.87 12.72
C MET A 162 -10.86 -5.12 11.36
N ARG A 163 -11.42 -4.54 10.29
CA ARG A 163 -10.85 -4.65 8.95
C ARG A 163 -9.67 -3.72 8.71
N SER A 164 -9.69 -2.54 9.32
CA SER A 164 -8.68 -1.51 9.09
C SER A 164 -8.49 -0.60 10.28
N VAL A 165 -7.34 0.05 10.36
CA VAL A 165 -7.00 1.01 11.43
C VAL A 165 -6.32 2.26 10.87
N PHE A 166 -6.67 3.42 11.43
CA PHE A 166 -5.95 4.66 11.18
C PHE A 166 -4.90 4.87 12.28
N ILE A 167 -3.62 4.95 11.90
CA ILE A 167 -2.50 5.00 12.86
C ILE A 167 -1.88 6.40 13.01
N GLY A 168 -2.55 7.42 12.48
CA GLY A 168 -2.12 8.81 12.55
C GLY A 168 -1.17 9.20 11.42
N GLU A 169 -0.19 10.04 11.75
CA GLU A 169 0.66 10.70 10.76
C GLU A 169 2.15 10.49 10.99
N PHE A 170 2.90 10.18 9.94
CA PHE A 170 4.36 10.12 9.92
C PHE A 170 4.93 11.46 9.45
N ASP A 171 5.58 12.20 10.35
CA ASP A 171 6.39 13.35 10.00
C ASP A 171 7.82 12.88 9.71
N ILE A 172 8.20 12.88 8.43
CA ILE A 172 9.49 12.37 7.96
C ILE A 172 10.36 13.53 7.49
N ASN A 173 11.53 13.69 8.11
CA ASN A 173 12.56 14.63 7.63
C ASN A 173 13.32 14.01 6.45
N ILE A 174 13.49 14.77 5.36
CA ILE A 174 14.05 14.25 4.08
C ILE A 174 15.29 14.99 3.57
N ASP A 175 16.02 15.66 4.47
CA ASP A 175 17.31 16.31 4.20
C ASP A 175 18.44 15.69 5.05
#